data_AF-A0A974DVU4-F1
#
_entry.id   AF-A0A974DVU4-F1
#
_cell.length_a   1.000
_cell.length_b   1.000
_cell.length_c   1.000
_cell.angle_alpha   90.00
_cell.angle_beta   90.00
_cell.angle_gamma   90.00
#
_symmetry.space_group_name_H-M   'P 1'
#
loop_
_entity.id
_entity.type
_entity.pdbx_description
1 polymer ?
#
loop_
_entity_poly.entity_id
_entity_poly.type
_entity_poly.pdbx_seq_one_letter_code
_entity_poly.pdbx_strand_id
1 'polypeptide(L)' 'PYENRSIFESLDIGWQLLRIFPKELLKRIPESMLAEFYPRESRAQGEAAAGRKAH' A
#
# COMPACT_ATOMS: atom_id res chain seq x y z
N PRO A 1 -7.93 -28.92 6.14
CA PRO A 1 -8.46 -27.68 6.72
C PRO A 1 -8.84 -26.69 5.61
N TYR A 2 -10.13 -26.50 5.37
CA TYR A 2 -10.59 -25.45 4.45
C TYR A 2 -10.40 -24.12 5.18
N GLU A 3 -9.31 -23.42 4.89
CA GLU A 3 -9.22 -22.01 5.24
C GLU A 3 -10.32 -21.29 4.45
N ASN A 4 -11.43 -20.98 5.12
CA ASN A 4 -12.42 -20.03 4.64
C ASN A 4 -11.80 -18.62 4.71
N ARG A 5 -10.80 -18.36 3.87
CA ARG A 5 -10.35 -16.99 3.66
C ARG A 5 -11.50 -16.27 3.00
N SER A 6 -12.01 -15.25 3.69
CA SER A 6 -12.95 -14.34 3.06
C SER A 6 -12.28 -13.67 1.86
N ILE A 7 -13.06 -13.25 0.88
CA ILE A 7 -12.58 -12.45 -0.25
C ILE A 7 -11.81 -11.22 0.28
N PHE A 8 -12.25 -10.65 1.40
CA PHE A 8 -11.59 -9.53 2.08
C PHE A 8 -10.20 -9.88 2.62
N GLU A 9 -10.01 -11.06 3.22
CA GLU A 9 -8.70 -11.52 3.72
C GLU A 9 -7.71 -11.70 2.58
N SER A 10 -8.17 -12.28 1.46
CA SER A 10 -7.33 -12.48 0.28
C SER A 10 -6.93 -11.16 -0.36
N LEU A 11 -7.83 -10.17 -0.37
CA LEU A 11 -7.56 -8.82 -0.84
C LEU A 11 -6.54 -8.11 0.06
N ASP A 12 -6.66 -8.20 1.39
CA ASP A 12 -5.72 -7.55 2.31
C ASP A 12 -4.28 -8.09 2.11
N ILE A 13 -4.12 -9.41 2.00
CA ILE A 13 -2.83 -10.05 1.68
C ILE A 13 -2.28 -9.56 0.33
N GLY A 14 -3.14 -9.43 -0.69
CA GLY A 14 -2.76 -8.87 -1.98
C GLY A 14 -2.24 -7.43 -1.86
N TRP A 15 -2.91 -6.58 -1.10
CA TRP A 15 -2.48 -5.21 -0.85
C TRP A 15 -1.19 -5.13 -0.04
N GLN A 16 -0.96 -6.02 0.92
CA GLN A 16 0.31 -6.12 1.66
C GLN A 16 1.48 -6.41 0.71
N LEU A 17 1.30 -7.34 -0.24
CA LEU A 17 2.30 -7.61 -1.27
C LEU A 17 2.52 -6.40 -2.18
N LEU A 18 1.45 -5.72 -2.63
CA LEU A 18 1.57 -4.56 -3.53
C LEU A 18 2.32 -3.38 -2.89
N ARG A 19 2.30 -3.25 -1.57
CA ARG A 19 3.01 -2.18 -0.82
C ARG A 19 4.53 -2.33 -0.83
N ILE A 20 5.08 -3.51 -1.14
CA ILE A 20 6.54 -3.69 -1.27
C ILE A 20 7.06 -3.12 -2.59
N PHE A 21 6.18 -2.96 -3.59
CA PHE A 21 6.52 -2.43 -4.89
C PHE A 21 6.35 -0.90 -4.92
N PRO A 22 7.20 -0.17 -5.66
CA PRO A 22 7.03 1.26 -5.82
C PRO A 22 5.72 1.60 -6.54
N LYS A 23 5.04 2.65 -6.07
CA LYS A 23 3.75 3.14 -6.61
C LYS A 23 3.76 3.35 -8.13
N GLU A 24 4.91 3.69 -8.71
CA GLU A 24 5.09 3.94 -10.14
C GLU A 24 4.92 2.68 -11.00
N LEU A 25 5.03 1.48 -10.41
CA LEU A 25 4.80 0.20 -11.09
C LEU A 25 3.32 -0.24 -11.03
N LEU A 26 2.50 0.40 -10.19
CA LEU A 26 1.08 0.08 -9.99
C LEU A 26 0.16 0.74 -11.04
N LYS A 27 0.61 0.82 -12.30
CA LYS A 27 -0.08 1.51 -13.41
C LYS A 27 -1.38 0.84 -13.86
N ARG A 28 -1.61 -0.41 -13.43
CA ARG A 28 -2.78 -1.23 -13.78
C ARG A 28 -3.95 -1.07 -12.81
N ILE A 29 -3.72 -0.43 -11.66
CA ILE A 29 -4.74 -0.22 -10.63
C ILE A 29 -5.27 1.21 -10.78
N PRO A 30 -6.60 1.41 -10.82
CA PRO A 30 -7.17 2.75 -10.87
C PRO A 30 -6.71 3.61 -9.70
N GLU A 31 -6.39 4.89 -9.97
CA GLU A 31 -5.94 5.82 -8.93
C GLU A 31 -6.95 5.99 -7.79
N SER A 32 -8.25 5.91 -8.08
CA SER A 32 -9.31 5.96 -7.07
C SER A 32 -9.21 4.83 -6.05
N MET A 33 -8.99 3.60 -6.51
CA MET A 33 -8.83 2.42 -5.66
C MET A 33 -7.49 2.44 -4.94
N LEU A 34 -6.43 2.88 -5.62
CA LEU A 34 -5.10 3.02 -5.02
C LEU A 34 -5.14 4.08 -3.90
N ALA A 35 -5.77 5.22 -4.10
CA ALA A 35 -5.90 6.26 -3.09
C ALA A 35 -6.68 5.82 -1.84
N GLU A 36 -7.63 4.88 -1.96
CA GLU A 36 -8.44 4.40 -0.84
C GLU A 36 -7.75 3.25 -0.06
N PHE A 37 -7.13 2.30 -0.76
CA PHE A 37 -6.63 1.04 -0.17
C PHE A 37 -5.10 0.97 0.00
N TYR A 38 -4.35 1.80 -0.73
CA TYR A 38 -2.89 1.87 -0.61
C TYR A 38 -2.38 2.60 0.65
N PRO A 39 -2.95 3.74 1.10
CA PRO A 39 -2.29 4.60 2.09
C PRO A 39 -2.35 4.14 3.56
N ARG A 40 -2.52 2.86 3.87
CA ARG A 40 -2.78 2.44 5.25
C ARG A 40 -1.59 2.44 6.24
N GLU A 41 -0.36 2.75 5.81
CA GLU A 41 0.77 2.87 6.76
C GLU A 41 1.90 3.84 6.36
N SER A 42 1.68 4.70 5.36
CA SER A 42 2.64 5.76 5.04
C SER A 42 2.59 6.94 6.02
N ARG A 43 1.80 6.87 7.10
CA ARG A 43 1.95 7.78 8.25
C ARG A 43 3.19 7.46 9.11
N ALA A 44 3.88 6.34 8.89
CA ALA A 44 5.13 6.02 9.59
C ALA A 44 6.41 6.28 8.77
N GLN A 45 6.32 6.52 7.45
CA GLN A 45 7.51 6.66 6.59
C GLN A 45 7.57 7.96 5.78
N GLY A 46 6.50 8.78 5.79
CA GLY A 46 6.47 10.10 5.15
C GLY A 46 7.23 11.21 5.91
N GLU A 47 7.48 11.06 7.21
CA GLU A 47 8.21 12.05 8.01
C GLU A 47 9.74 11.87 8.00
N ALA A 48 10.27 10.73 7.50
CA ALA A 48 11.72 10.48 7.48
C ALA A 48 12.44 11.10 6.26
N ALA A 49 11.71 11.55 5.23
CA ALA A 49 12.30 12.11 4.01
C ALA A 49 12.25 13.65 3.92
N ALA A 50 11.49 14.33 4.80
CA ALA A 50 11.31 15.78 4.78
C ALA A 50 12.28 16.57 5.68
N GLY A 51 13.23 15.91 6.35
CA GLY A 51 14.17 16.53 7.29
C GLY A 51 15.59 16.78 6.78
N ARG A 52 15.92 16.50 5.52
CA ARG A 52 17.28 16.68 4.97
C ARG A 52 17.33 17.62 3.77
N LYS A 53 16.78 18.83 3.90
CA LYS A 53 17.25 20.01 3.15
C LYS A 53 17.14 21.25 4.04
N ALA A 54 18.24 21.99 4.12
CA ALA A 54 18.49 23.27 4.82
C ALA A 54 19.04 23.18 6.26
N HIS A 55 20.36 23.07 6.41
CA HIS A 55 21.24 24.20 6.70
C HIS A 55 22.67 23.88 6.24
#